data_AF-X5M634-F1
#
_entry.id   AF-X5M634-F1
#
_cell.length_a   1.000
_cell.length_b   1.000
_cell.length_c   1.000
_cell.angle_alpha   90.00
_cell.angle_beta   90.00
_cell.angle_gamma   90.00
#
_symmetry.space_group_name_H-M   'P 1'
#
loop_
_entity.id
_entity.type
_entity.pdbx_description
1 polymer ?
#
loop_
_entity_poly.entity_id
_entity_poly.type
_entity_poly.pdbx_seq_one_letter_code
_entity_poly.pdbx_strand_id
1 'polypeptide(L)' 'MMVSVCMLNKCKDGGAQWIYPYTIHVRRHEVGFCVLRDVSLKLARELVTQWRSILR' A
#
# COMPACT_ATOMS: atom_id res chain seq x y z
N MET A 1 8.71 11.36 11.48
CA MET A 1 9.01 10.75 10.16
C MET A 1 8.23 9.44 10.08
N MET A 2 7.15 9.36 9.30
CA MET A 2 6.30 8.16 9.25
C MET A 2 6.99 7.06 8.43
N VAL A 3 7.42 6.00 9.11
CA VAL A 3 7.88 4.76 8.50
C VAL A 3 6.64 3.97 8.07
N SER A 4 6.04 4.35 6.95
CA SER A 4 4.91 3.61 6.36
C SER A 4 5.45 2.43 5.56
N VAL A 5 5.07 1.22 5.94
CA VAL A 5 5.43 -0.04 5.28
C VAL A 5 4.19 -0.61 4.58
N CYS A 6 4.35 -1.09 3.35
CA CYS A 6 3.29 -1.84 2.66
C CYS A 6 3.09 -3.21 3.31
N MET A 7 1.84 -3.56 3.55
CA MET A 7 1.43 -4.83 4.13
C MET A 7 0.76 -5.70 3.07
N LEU A 8 0.91 -7.02 3.19
CA LEU A 8 0.21 -7.97 2.33
C LEU A 8 -1.00 -8.54 3.05
N ASN A 9 -2.19 -8.26 2.52
CA ASN A 9 -3.42 -8.88 2.96
C ASN A 9 -3.69 -10.16 2.17
N LYS A 10 -3.77 -11.32 2.82
CA LYS A 10 -4.16 -12.57 2.16
C LYS A 10 -5.69 -12.68 2.13
N CYS A 11 -6.26 -12.80 0.94
CA CYS A 11 -7.69 -12.99 0.75
C CYS A 11 -8.09 -14.46 0.98
N LYS A 12 -9.32 -14.70 1.44
CA LYS A 12 -9.85 -16.05 1.70
C LYS A 12 -9.92 -16.90 0.42
N ASP A 13 -10.15 -16.27 -0.73
CA ASP A 13 -10.23 -16.92 -2.05
C ASP A 13 -8.87 -17.21 -2.72
N GLY A 14 -7.76 -17.18 -1.95
CA GLY A 14 -6.42 -17.49 -2.48
C GLY A 14 -5.76 -16.34 -3.26
N GLY A 15 -6.36 -15.15 -3.21
CA GLY A 15 -5.73 -13.90 -3.64
C GLY A 15 -4.89 -13.27 -2.52
N ALA A 16 -4.09 -12.26 -2.86
CA ALA A 16 -3.51 -11.37 -1.86
C ALA A 16 -3.54 -9.94 -2.42
N GLN A 17 -3.53 -8.92 -1.57
CA GLN A 17 -3.59 -7.51 -1.96
C GLN A 17 -2.56 -6.72 -1.16
N TRP A 18 -1.90 -5.77 -1.81
CA TRP A 18 -1.04 -4.82 -1.12
C TRP A 18 -1.89 -3.72 -0.49
N ILE A 19 -1.74 -3.55 0.82
CA ILE A 19 -2.38 -2.47 1.57
C ILE A 19 -1.28 -1.50 2.01
N TYR A 20 -1.51 -0.22 1.76
CA TYR A 20 -0.68 0.85 2.25
C TYR A 20 -1.47 1.74 3.20
N PRO A 21 -1.18 1.67 4.51
CA PRO A 21 -1.73 2.60 5.47
C PRO A 21 -0.92 3.91 5.42
N TYR A 22 -1.62 5.04 5.33
CA TYR A 22 -1.07 6.37 5.55
C TYR A 22 -1.97 7.16 6.50
N THR A 23 -1.38 8.17 7.15
CA THR A 23 -2.12 9.03 8.07
C THR A 23 -2.05 10.45 7.53
N ILE A 24 -3.21 11.08 7.35
CA ILE A 24 -3.31 12.50 7.04
C ILE A 24 -3.94 13.19 8.25
N HIS A 25 -3.22 14.17 8.80
CA HIS A 25 -3.54 14.90 10.03
C HIS A 25 -3.69 14.01 11.28
N VAL A 26 -4.79 13.26 11.37
CA VAL A 26 -5.17 12.36 12.48
C VAL A 26 -5.90 11.12 11.96
N ARG A 27 -6.34 11.11 10.69
CA ARG A 27 -7.12 10.01 10.13
C ARG A 27 -6.20 9.01 9.44
N ARG A 28 -6.41 7.74 9.77
CA ARG A 28 -5.76 6.63 9.09
C ARG A 28 -6.57 6.24 7.88
N HIS A 29 -5.92 6.26 6.73
CA HIS A 29 -6.48 5.84 5.45
C HIS A 29 -5.69 4.64 4.93
N GLU A 30 -6.40 3.73 4.28
CA GLU A 30 -5.81 2.55 3.68
C GLU A 30 -6.08 2.60 2.18
N VAL A 31 -5.03 2.48 1.38
CA VAL A 31 -5.14 2.34 -0.06
C VAL A 31 -4.74 0.92 -0.45
N GLY A 32 -5.65 0.24 -1.15
CA GLY A 32 -5.39 -1.05 -1.78
C GLY A 32 -4.75 -0.84 -3.15
N PHE A 33 -3.54 -1.37 -3.34
CA PHE A 33 -2.70 -1.19 -4.53
C PHE A 33 -2.85 -2.30 -5.58
N CYS A 34 -4.01 -2.96 -5.65
CA CYS A 34 -4.28 -4.16 -6.46
C CYS A 34 -3.75 -5.51 -5.92
N VAL A 35 -4.26 -6.57 -6.55
CA VAL A 35 -4.05 -7.98 -6.21
C VAL A 35 -2.61 -8.39 -6.55
N LEU A 36 -1.97 -9.20 -5.70
CA LEU A 36 -0.59 -9.66 -5.75
C LEU A 36 -0.17 -10.26 -7.11
N ARG A 37 -1.11 -10.82 -7.88
CA ARG A 37 -0.81 -11.38 -9.21
C ARG A 37 -0.50 -10.30 -10.25
N ASP A 38 -1.00 -9.08 -10.05
CA ASP A 38 -0.89 -7.97 -11.00
C ASP A 38 0.28 -7.03 -10.64
N VAL A 39 0.63 -6.95 -9.35
CA VAL A 39 1.64 -6.00 -8.83
C VAL A 39 2.74 -6.73 -8.06
N SER A 40 3.94 -6.74 -8.64
CA SER A 40 5.16 -7.24 -7.97
C SER A 40 5.54 -6.35 -6.78
N LEU A 41 6.28 -6.89 -5.81
CA LEU A 41 6.77 -6.14 -4.63
C LEU A 41 7.58 -4.90 -5.02
N LYS A 42 8.33 -4.96 -6.12
CA LYS A 42 9.08 -3.82 -6.65
C LYS A 42 8.13 -2.69 -7.06
N LEU A 43 7.12 -3.02 -7.86
CA LEU A 43 6.13 -2.06 -8.33
C LEU A 43 5.32 -1.47 -7.18
N ALA A 44 4.96 -2.28 -6.18
CA ALA A 44 4.31 -1.81 -4.96
C ALA A 44 5.14 -0.74 -4.23
N ARG A 45 6.47 -0.91 -4.16
CA ARG A 45 7.38 0.08 -3.55
C ARG A 45 7.47 1.38 -4.36
N GLU A 46 7.50 1.28 -5.68
CA GLU A 46 7.52 2.45 -6.57
C GLU A 46 6.23 3.26 -6.42
N LEU A 47 5.08 2.57 -6.43
CA LEU A 47 3.78 3.19 -6.20
C LEU A 47 3.74 3.89 -4.84
N VAL A 48 4.15 3.24 -3.75
CA VAL A 48 4.25 3.88 -2.42
C VAL A 48 5.10 5.15 -2.45
N THR A 49 6.19 5.13 -3.21
CA THR A 49 7.10 6.29 -3.33
C THR A 49 6.42 7.44 -4.09
N GLN A 50 5.69 7.15 -5.16
CA GLN A 50 4.89 8.15 -5.88
C GLN A 50 3.79 8.73 -4.99
N TRP A 51 3.06 7.89 -4.26
CA TRP A 51 2.01 8.34 -3.34
C TRP A 51 2.57 9.16 -2.17
N ARG A 52 3.76 8.84 -1.68
CA ARG A 52 4.49 9.70 -0.72
C ARG A 52 4.81 11.08 -1.29
N SER A 53 5.05 11.21 -2.59
CA SER A 53 5.28 12.50 -3.22
C SER A 53 4.01 13.34 -3.29
N ILE A 54 2.85 12.71 -3.51
CA ILE A 54 1.54 13.37 -3.58
C ILE A 54 1.08 13.83 -2.19
N LEU A 55 1.37 13.03 -1.16
CA LEU A 55 0.95 13.28 0.22
C LEU A 55 1.88 14.24 1.00
N ARG A 56 2.94 14.75 0.37
CA ARG A 56 3.93 15.62 1.02
C ARG A 56 3.42 17.05 1.14
#